data_AF-A0AA85GEH6-F1
#
_entry.id   AF-A0AA85GEH6-F1
#
_cell.length_a   1.000
_cell.length_b   1.000
_cell.length_c   1.000
_cell.angle_alpha   90.00
_cell.angle_beta   90.00
_cell.angle_gamma   90.00
#
_symmetry.space_group_name_H-M   'P 1'
#
loop_
_entity.id
_entity.type
_entity.pdbx_description
1 polymer ?
#
loop_
_entity_poly.entity_id
_entity_poly.type
_entity_poly.pdbx_seq_one_letter_code
_entity_poly.pdbx_strand_id
1 'polypeptide(L)'
;MSTHVMVEESTVDLLINYYSDWTRLLKAIAWLTRFNLYLLIMRSGRTDLSLQMGMLRVGELNLACLNLIRYVQRILFRKEIEMLSSDTIIKVKITNSPLRTLNPMMINGLLCVGGRLQISSWPESRKHPIILPSKHKITNLILQYYHILEGLVGATQVMATVREKF
;
A
#
# COMPACT_ATOMS: atom_id res chain seq x y z
N MET A 1 -30.44 15.83 -20.51
CA MET A 1 -29.17 15.17 -20.88
C MET A 1 -28.32 15.06 -19.62
N SER A 2 -28.48 13.97 -18.88
CA SER A 2 -27.73 13.71 -17.65
C SER A 2 -26.62 12.71 -17.99
N THR A 3 -25.39 13.19 -18.12
CA THR A 3 -24.21 12.33 -18.27
C THR A 3 -23.92 11.67 -16.93
N HIS A 4 -24.49 10.48 -16.72
CA HIS A 4 -24.01 9.55 -15.72
C HIS A 4 -22.58 9.13 -16.13
N VAL A 5 -21.59 9.80 -15.54
CA VAL A 5 -20.21 9.30 -15.53
C VAL A 5 -20.21 8.08 -14.62
N MET A 6 -20.43 6.92 -15.23
CA MET A 6 -20.19 5.62 -14.63
C MET A 6 -18.69 5.53 -14.36
N VAL A 7 -18.27 5.90 -13.16
CA VAL A 7 -16.96 5.51 -12.65
C VAL A 7 -16.98 3.99 -12.62
N GLU A 8 -16.29 3.35 -13.57
CA GLU A 8 -16.03 1.91 -13.52
C GLU A 8 -15.38 1.63 -12.16
N GLU A 9 -16.15 1.11 -11.22
CA GLU A 9 -15.65 0.70 -9.92
C GLU A 9 -14.59 -0.36 -10.18
N SER A 10 -13.34 -0.06 -9.81
CA SER A 10 -12.24 -0.95 -10.11
C SER A 10 -12.50 -2.31 -9.45
N THR A 11 -12.21 -3.41 -10.15
CA THR A 11 -12.39 -4.77 -9.58
C THR A 11 -11.67 -4.96 -8.25
N VAL A 12 -10.58 -4.22 -8.03
CA VAL A 12 -9.83 -4.19 -6.77
C VAL A 12 -10.59 -3.42 -5.68
N ASP A 13 -11.29 -2.33 -6.01
CA ASP A 13 -12.11 -1.59 -5.06
C ASP A 13 -13.31 -2.42 -4.58
N LEU A 14 -13.97 -3.15 -5.49
CA LEU A 14 -14.99 -4.13 -5.16
C LEU A 14 -14.45 -5.21 -4.20
N LEU A 15 -13.25 -5.73 -4.48
CA LEU A 15 -12.59 -6.71 -3.62
C LEU A 15 -12.30 -6.13 -2.23
N ILE A 16 -11.76 -4.91 -2.15
CA ILE A 16 -11.50 -4.22 -0.88
C ILE A 16 -12.80 -4.02 -0.09
N ASN A 17 -13.88 -3.65 -0.78
CA ASN A 17 -15.18 -3.41 -0.17
C ASN A 17 -15.86 -4.70 0.30
N TYR A 18 -15.60 -5.84 -0.34
CA TYR A 18 -16.12 -7.14 0.08
C TYR A 18 -15.57 -7.63 1.43
N TYR A 19 -14.27 -7.41 1.69
CA TYR A 19 -13.65 -7.90 2.93
C TYR A 19 -13.80 -6.92 4.11
N SER A 20 -14.04 -7.47 5.29
CA SER A 20 -14.06 -6.75 6.59
C SER A 20 -12.90 -7.14 7.51
N ASP A 21 -12.06 -8.09 7.09
CA ASP A 21 -10.89 -8.55 7.83
C ASP A 21 -9.62 -8.37 6.99
N TRP A 22 -8.61 -7.76 7.62
CA TRP A 22 -7.33 -7.46 6.96
C TRP A 22 -6.60 -8.72 6.50
N THR A 23 -6.56 -9.77 7.32
CA THR A 23 -5.81 -10.99 6.98
C THR A 23 -6.47 -11.77 5.85
N ARG A 24 -7.81 -11.82 5.81
CA ARG A 24 -8.58 -12.43 4.73
C ARG A 24 -8.38 -11.69 3.41
N LEU A 25 -8.40 -10.36 3.44
CA LEU A 25 -8.11 -9.53 2.27
C LEU A 25 -6.70 -9.80 1.73
N LEU A 26 -5.68 -9.80 2.61
CA LEU A 26 -4.30 -10.08 2.21
C LEU A 26 -4.12 -11.48 1.62
N LYS A 27 -4.73 -12.51 2.23
CA LYS A 27 -4.70 -13.88 1.71
C LYS A 27 -5.35 -13.96 0.32
N ALA A 28 -6.50 -13.31 0.13
CA ALA A 28 -7.17 -13.29 -1.16
C ALA A 28 -6.29 -12.64 -2.25
N ILE A 29 -5.70 -11.47 -1.96
CA ILE A 29 -4.80 -10.78 -2.90
C ILE A 29 -3.54 -11.61 -3.18
N ALA A 30 -2.96 -12.26 -2.18
CA ALA A 30 -1.79 -13.11 -2.36
C ALA A 30 -2.10 -14.30 -3.27
N TRP A 31 -3.26 -14.95 -3.09
CA TRP A 31 -3.72 -16.02 -3.98
C TRP A 31 -3.97 -15.53 -5.41
N LEU A 32 -4.62 -14.38 -5.58
CA LEU A 32 -4.85 -13.78 -6.89
C LEU A 32 -3.53 -13.45 -7.59
N THR A 33 -2.55 -12.93 -6.85
CA THR A 33 -1.21 -12.62 -7.37
C THR A 33 -0.50 -13.90 -7.84
N ARG A 34 -0.56 -14.97 -7.03
CA ARG A 34 0.02 -16.27 -7.37
C ARG A 34 -0.66 -16.89 -8.59
N PHE A 35 -1.98 -16.79 -8.66
CA PHE A 35 -2.75 -17.28 -9.81
C PHE A 35 -2.42 -16.50 -11.09
N ASN A 36 -2.26 -15.17 -11.00
CA ASN A 36 -1.84 -14.36 -12.12
C ASN A 36 -0.44 -14.76 -12.63
N LEU A 37 0.52 -14.97 -11.70
CA LEU A 37 1.85 -15.47 -12.03
C LEU A 37 1.79 -16.84 -12.74
N TYR A 38 0.92 -17.74 -12.28
CA TYR A 38 0.66 -19.02 -12.93
C TYR A 38 0.18 -18.85 -14.39
N LEU A 39 -0.80 -17.98 -14.63
CA LEU A 39 -1.29 -17.72 -15.98
C LEU A 39 -0.21 -17.10 -16.89
N LEU A 40 0.63 -16.21 -16.35
CA LEU A 40 1.73 -15.59 -17.10
C LEU A 40 2.79 -16.62 -17.52
N ILE A 41 3.13 -17.56 -16.63
CA ILE A 41 4.06 -18.67 -16.91
C ILE A 41 3.49 -19.57 -18.01
N MET A 42 2.22 -19.96 -17.87
CA MET A 42 1.54 -20.81 -18.86
C MET A 42 1.46 -20.14 -20.23
N ARG A 43 1.26 -18.82 -20.28
CA ARG A 43 1.24 -18.06 -21.54
C ARG A 43 2.63 -17.90 -22.16
N SER A 44 3.67 -17.75 -21.33
CA SER A 44 5.02 -17.40 -21.79
C SER A 44 5.89 -18.62 -22.11
N GLY A 45 5.44 -19.84 -21.77
CA GLY A 45 6.19 -21.09 -21.94
C GLY A 45 7.51 -21.13 -21.15
N ARG A 46 7.68 -20.20 -20.21
CA ARG A 46 8.89 -20.00 -19.43
C ARG A 46 8.86 -20.87 -18.18
N THR A 47 9.70 -21.90 -18.16
CA THR A 47 9.85 -22.81 -17.01
C THR A 47 10.86 -22.33 -15.98
N ASP A 48 11.52 -21.18 -16.20
CA ASP A 48 12.52 -20.59 -15.31
C ASP A 48 11.91 -19.97 -14.04
N LEU A 49 10.62 -19.63 -14.07
CA LEU A 49 9.89 -19.13 -12.91
C LEU A 49 9.40 -20.29 -12.04
N SER A 50 9.98 -20.43 -10.85
CA SER A 50 9.53 -21.43 -9.88
C SER A 50 8.13 -21.11 -9.36
N LEU A 51 7.13 -21.91 -9.73
CA LEU A 51 5.80 -21.84 -9.13
C LEU A 51 5.88 -22.32 -7.68
N GLN A 52 5.57 -21.42 -6.75
CA GLN A 52 5.47 -21.77 -5.34
C GLN A 52 4.15 -22.52 -5.11
N MET A 53 4.25 -23.83 -4.89
CA MET A 53 3.11 -24.69 -4.56
C MET A 53 2.92 -24.79 -3.04
N GLY A 54 1.69 -25.02 -2.59
CA GLY A 54 1.35 -25.19 -1.18
C GLY A 54 0.87 -23.92 -0.47
N MET A 55 1.11 -23.83 0.84
CA MET A 55 0.61 -22.73 1.68
C MET A 55 1.19 -21.37 1.27
N LEU A 56 0.47 -20.29 1.59
CA LEU A 56 0.98 -18.93 1.40
C LEU A 56 2.14 -18.65 2.35
N ARG A 57 3.25 -18.15 1.80
CA ARG A 57 4.40 -17.71 2.59
C ARG A 57 4.17 -16.30 3.13
N VAL A 58 4.82 -15.99 4.25
CA VAL A 58 4.79 -14.63 4.83
C VAL A 58 5.26 -13.58 3.83
N GLY A 59 6.27 -13.90 3.00
CA GLY A 59 6.74 -13.00 1.95
C GLY A 59 5.67 -12.62 0.92
N GLU A 60 4.76 -13.54 0.58
CA GLU A 60 3.67 -13.26 -0.36
C GLU A 60 2.58 -12.39 0.27
N LEU A 61 2.31 -12.59 1.56
CA LEU A 61 1.40 -11.71 2.31
C LEU A 61 1.98 -10.30 2.44
N ASN A 62 3.28 -10.17 2.68
CA ASN A 62 3.96 -8.87 2.71
C ASN A 62 3.91 -8.20 1.33
N LEU A 63 4.19 -8.94 0.25
CA LEU A 63 4.09 -8.41 -1.11
C LEU A 63 2.66 -7.98 -1.46
N ALA A 64 1.66 -8.78 -1.10
CA ALA A 64 0.25 -8.46 -1.28
C ALA A 64 -0.13 -7.17 -0.54
N CYS A 65 0.35 -7.01 0.69
CA CYS A 65 0.16 -5.79 1.49
C CYS A 65 0.75 -4.56 0.80
N LEU A 66 2.02 -4.62 0.39
CA LEU A 66 2.69 -3.50 -0.29
C LEU A 66 2.03 -3.17 -1.63
N ASN A 67 1.63 -4.18 -2.41
CA ASN A 67 0.93 -3.99 -3.68
C ASN A 67 -0.43 -3.32 -3.49
N LEU A 68 -1.17 -3.72 -2.47
CA LEU A 68 -2.46 -3.14 -2.15
C LEU A 68 -2.33 -1.67 -1.73
N ILE A 69 -1.36 -1.36 -0.85
CA ILE A 69 -1.11 0.03 -0.44
C ILE A 69 -0.67 0.87 -1.64
N ARG A 70 0.22 0.34 -2.48
CA ARG A 70 0.67 1.00 -3.71
C ARG A 70 -0.50 1.33 -4.63
N TYR A 71 -1.43 0.38 -4.80
CA TYR A 71 -2.63 0.59 -5.59
C TYR A 71 -3.47 1.74 -5.05
N VAL A 72 -3.77 1.76 -3.75
CA VAL A 72 -4.57 2.83 -3.14
C VAL A 72 -3.87 4.18 -3.23
N GLN A 73 -2.56 4.23 -2.98
CA GLN A 73 -1.77 5.46 -3.11
C GLN A 73 -1.84 6.01 -4.54
N ARG A 74 -1.78 5.15 -5.56
CA ARG A 74 -1.91 5.58 -6.97
C ARG A 74 -3.26 6.19 -7.30
N ILE A 75 -4.33 5.75 -6.63
CA ILE A 75 -5.68 6.30 -6.83
C ILE A 75 -5.82 7.63 -6.09
N LEU A 76 -5.48 7.65 -4.80
CA LEU A 76 -5.75 8.79 -3.93
C LEU A 76 -4.71 9.91 -4.04
N PHE A 77 -3.45 9.57 -4.29
CA PHE A 77 -2.32 10.49 -4.38
C PHE A 77 -1.75 10.55 -5.79
N ARG A 78 -2.61 10.39 -6.80
CA ARG A 78 -2.21 10.37 -8.21
C ARG A 78 -1.39 11.61 -8.59
N LYS A 79 -1.87 12.79 -8.19
CA LYS A 79 -1.24 14.08 -8.50
C LYS A 79 0.15 14.18 -7.86
N GLU A 80 0.26 13.78 -6.59
CA GLU A 80 1.52 13.78 -5.85
C GLU A 80 2.54 12.82 -6.47
N ILE A 81 2.11 11.63 -6.89
CA ILE A 81 2.97 10.63 -7.53
C ILE A 81 3.44 11.11 -8.91
N GLU A 82 2.54 11.69 -9.72
CA GLU A 82 2.89 12.26 -11.03
C GLU A 82 3.90 13.41 -10.90
N MET A 83 3.73 14.27 -9.89
CA MET A 83 4.66 15.35 -9.58
C MET A 83 6.04 14.85 -9.13
N LEU A 84 6.11 13.76 -8.36
CA LEU A 84 7.37 13.18 -7.88
C LEU A 84 8.09 12.32 -8.94
N SER A 85 7.36 11.81 -9.93
CA SER A 85 7.94 10.99 -11.01
C SER A 85 8.50 11.83 -12.15
N SER A 86 8.09 13.10 -12.24
CA SER A 86 8.60 14.05 -13.23
C SER A 86 9.82 14.77 -12.66
N ASP A 87 11.02 14.33 -13.05
CA ASP A 87 12.33 14.80 -12.58
C ASP A 87 12.58 16.33 -12.76
N THR A 88 11.65 17.04 -13.40
CA THR A 88 11.74 18.45 -13.79
C THR A 88 11.27 19.45 -12.74
N ILE A 89 10.69 19.02 -11.61
CA ILE A 89 10.11 19.98 -10.64
C ILE A 89 10.49 19.62 -9.19
N ILE A 90 11.77 19.35 -8.96
CA ILE A 90 12.37 19.40 -7.63
C ILE A 90 12.20 20.83 -7.10
N LYS A 91 11.21 21.06 -6.22
CA LYS A 91 10.91 22.30 -5.45
C LYS A 91 9.78 23.23 -5.92
N VAL A 92 8.93 22.90 -6.90
CA VAL A 92 7.57 23.48 -6.83
C VAL A 92 6.86 22.68 -5.76
N LYS A 93 7.03 23.19 -4.53
CA LYS A 93 6.37 22.76 -3.31
C LYS A 93 5.02 22.14 -3.66
N ILE A 94 4.74 20.99 -3.06
CA ILE A 94 3.40 20.45 -2.88
C ILE A 94 2.60 21.50 -2.10
N THR A 95 2.25 22.64 -2.69
CA THR A 95 1.78 23.84 -1.98
C THR A 95 0.37 23.62 -1.45
N ASN A 96 -0.41 22.85 -2.20
CA ASN A 96 -1.84 22.62 -1.99
C ASN A 96 -2.23 21.16 -1.67
N SER A 97 -1.28 20.27 -1.36
CA SER A 97 -1.64 18.91 -0.94
C SER A 97 -1.45 18.68 0.56
N PRO A 98 -2.36 17.90 1.18
CA PRO A 98 -2.33 17.61 2.62
C PRO A 98 -1.05 16.89 3.06
N LEU A 99 -0.28 16.32 2.12
CA LEU A 99 0.95 15.59 2.41
C LEU A 99 2.19 16.49 2.50
N ARG A 100 2.08 17.79 2.22
CA ARG A 100 3.22 18.74 2.26
C ARG A 100 4.01 18.67 3.56
N THR A 101 3.30 18.56 4.68
CA THR A 101 3.90 18.52 6.03
C THR A 101 4.72 17.26 6.29
N LEU A 102 4.53 16.21 5.48
CA LEU A 102 5.21 14.93 5.56
C LEU A 102 6.44 14.82 4.66
N ASN A 103 6.74 15.85 3.86
CA ASN A 103 7.87 15.87 2.92
C ASN A 103 7.96 14.56 2.09
N PRO A 104 6.94 14.24 1.27
CA PRO A 104 6.77 12.92 0.70
C PRO A 104 7.86 12.60 -0.34
N MET A 105 8.26 11.34 -0.40
CA MET A 105 9.27 10.79 -1.31
C MET A 105 8.82 9.44 -1.86
N MET A 106 9.34 9.06 -3.03
CA MET A 106 9.05 7.76 -3.63
C MET A 106 10.15 6.74 -3.30
N ILE A 107 9.77 5.59 -2.73
CA ILE A 107 10.67 4.46 -2.45
C ILE A 107 9.99 3.18 -2.94
N ASN A 108 10.63 2.43 -3.86
CA ASN A 108 10.09 1.16 -4.39
C ASN A 108 8.63 1.27 -4.90
N GLY A 109 8.31 2.41 -5.53
CA GLY A 109 6.97 2.71 -6.04
C GLY A 109 5.92 3.02 -4.98
N LEU A 110 6.30 3.21 -3.71
CA LEU A 110 5.43 3.63 -2.62
C LEU A 110 5.75 5.07 -2.22
N LEU A 111 4.71 5.80 -1.80
CA LEU A 111 4.85 7.13 -1.23
C LEU A 111 5.18 7.02 0.26
N CYS A 112 6.34 7.51 0.65
CA CYS A 112 6.87 7.47 2.01
C CYS A 112 7.10 8.89 2.56
N VAL A 113 7.14 9.03 3.88
CA VAL A 113 7.50 10.25 4.58
C VAL A 113 9.01 10.46 4.46
N GLY A 114 9.43 11.64 4.01
CA GLY A 114 10.83 12.06 3.98
C GLY A 114 11.21 12.91 5.20
N GLY A 115 12.51 13.13 5.38
CA GLY A 115 13.03 14.16 6.31
C GLY A 115 13.78 13.63 7.54
N ARG A 116 13.32 14.00 8.74
CA ARG A 116 14.11 14.20 9.98
C ARG A 116 14.94 13.00 10.50
N LEU A 117 14.77 11.79 9.94
CA LEU A 117 15.47 10.57 10.37
C LEU A 117 16.60 10.14 9.43
N GLN A 118 16.93 10.92 8.40
CA GLN A 118 17.98 10.58 7.44
C GLN A 118 19.36 10.33 8.06
N ILE A 119 19.67 10.95 9.21
CA ILE A 119 20.97 10.83 9.90
C ILE A 119 20.94 9.71 10.96
N SER A 120 19.82 9.03 11.16
CA SER A 120 19.70 7.99 12.20
C SER A 120 20.29 6.64 11.76
N SER A 121 20.68 5.79 12.72
CA SER A 121 21.17 4.42 12.46
C SER A 121 20.05 3.39 12.22
N TRP A 122 18.80 3.82 12.12
CA TRP A 122 17.65 2.93 11.94
C TRP A 122 17.60 2.31 10.53
N PRO A 123 16.92 1.16 10.35
CA PRO A 123 16.64 0.59 9.04
C PRO A 123 15.84 1.57 8.17
N GLU A 124 16.09 1.55 6.86
CA GLU A 124 15.48 2.49 5.89
C GLU A 124 13.93 2.48 5.95
N SER A 125 13.33 1.32 6.20
CA SER A 125 11.88 1.19 6.37
C SER A 125 11.32 1.97 7.55
N ARG A 126 12.11 2.15 8.63
CA ARG A 126 11.71 2.92 9.82
C ARG A 126 12.06 4.40 9.68
N LYS A 127 13.02 4.74 8.81
CA LYS A 127 13.38 6.12 8.48
C LYS A 127 12.32 6.78 7.61
N HIS A 128 11.74 6.00 6.70
CA HIS A 128 10.82 6.49 5.68
C HIS A 128 9.48 5.75 5.71
N PRO A 129 8.65 6.04 6.73
CA PRO A 129 7.38 5.35 6.88
C PRO A 129 6.45 5.60 5.68
N ILE A 130 5.78 4.57 5.21
CA ILE A 130 4.79 4.54 4.14
C ILE A 130 3.59 5.39 4.54
N ILE A 131 3.18 6.29 3.64
CA ILE A 131 2.03 7.17 3.86
C ILE A 131 0.74 6.39 3.63
N LEU A 132 0.05 6.05 4.72
CA LEU A 132 -1.29 5.46 4.64
C LEU A 132 -2.35 6.56 4.38
N PRO A 133 -3.31 6.34 3.48
CA PRO A 133 -4.39 7.28 3.22
C PRO A 133 -5.35 7.35 4.42
N SER A 134 -5.47 8.52 5.03
CA SER A 134 -6.17 8.69 6.31
C SER A 134 -7.65 8.31 6.27
N LYS A 135 -8.33 8.52 5.14
CA LYS A 135 -9.76 8.26 4.95
C LYS A 135 -10.00 7.16 3.92
N HIS A 136 -9.46 5.97 4.16
CA HIS A 136 -9.66 4.82 3.29
C HIS A 136 -9.94 3.54 4.07
N LYS A 137 -10.78 2.66 3.52
CA LYS A 137 -11.17 1.39 4.15
C LYS A 137 -9.97 0.53 4.54
N ILE A 138 -8.94 0.49 3.71
CA ILE A 138 -7.71 -0.27 4.00
C ILE A 138 -7.02 0.22 5.27
N THR A 139 -6.90 1.53 5.47
CA THR A 139 -6.29 2.09 6.69
C THR A 139 -7.11 1.70 7.93
N ASN A 140 -8.45 1.69 7.82
CA ASN A 140 -9.31 1.22 8.90
C ASN A 140 -9.12 -0.27 9.20
N LEU A 141 -9.03 -1.12 8.17
CA LEU A 141 -8.78 -2.55 8.33
C LEU A 141 -7.41 -2.81 8.98
N ILE A 142 -6.38 -2.07 8.59
CA ILE A 142 -5.04 -2.14 9.20
C ILE A 142 -5.11 -1.75 10.68
N LEU A 143 -5.73 -0.60 10.99
CA LEU A 143 -5.86 -0.11 12.37
C LEU A 143 -6.64 -1.10 13.24
N GLN A 144 -7.75 -1.64 12.73
CA GLN A 144 -8.55 -2.65 13.43
C GLN A 144 -7.75 -3.92 13.69
N TYR A 145 -6.98 -4.39 12.71
CA TYR A 145 -6.12 -5.55 12.85
C TYR A 145 -5.08 -5.37 13.97
N TYR A 146 -4.34 -4.27 13.95
CA TYR A 146 -3.36 -4.00 15.01
C TYR A 146 -4.00 -3.69 16.35
N HIS A 147 -5.20 -3.09 16.38
CA HIS A 147 -5.94 -2.89 17.62
C HIS A 147 -6.32 -4.22 18.28
N ILE A 148 -6.77 -5.21 17.50
CA ILE A 148 -7.07 -6.56 18.00
C ILE A 148 -5.78 -7.28 18.43
N LEU A 149 -4.71 -7.20 17.63
CA LEU A 149 -3.43 -7.86 17.93
C LEU A 149 -2.79 -7.36 19.22
N GLU A 150 -2.79 -6.05 19.46
CA GLU A 150 -2.20 -5.44 20.65
C GLU A 150 -3.12 -5.59 21.89
N GLY A 151 -4.17 -6.41 21.83
CA GLY A 151 -5.05 -6.67 22.96
C GLY A 151 -5.97 -5.50 23.30
N LEU A 152 -6.37 -4.70 22.31
CA LEU A 152 -7.24 -3.51 22.45
C LEU A 152 -6.63 -2.40 23.33
N VAL A 153 -5.30 -2.38 23.50
CA VAL A 153 -4.59 -1.31 24.20
C VAL A 153 -4.86 0.03 23.52
N GLY A 154 -4.79 1.12 24.29
CA GLY A 154 -5.18 2.46 23.86
C GLY A 154 -4.58 2.91 22.52
N ALA A 155 -5.27 3.82 21.83
CA ALA A 155 -4.98 4.25 20.47
C ALA A 155 -3.52 4.67 20.22
N THR A 156 -2.85 5.24 21.23
CA THR A 156 -1.43 5.64 21.15
C THR A 156 -0.50 4.47 20.84
N GLN A 157 -0.73 3.31 21.46
CA GLN A 157 0.09 2.11 21.26
C GLN A 157 -0.11 1.55 19.85
N VAL A 158 -1.38 1.41 19.42
CA VAL A 158 -1.72 0.96 18.06
C VAL A 158 -1.08 1.87 17.01
N MET A 159 -1.14 3.19 17.21
CA MET A 159 -0.53 4.16 16.30
C MET A 159 1.00 4.07 16.28
N ALA A 160 1.65 3.78 17.42
CA ALA A 160 3.08 3.54 17.47
C ALA A 160 3.47 2.28 16.68
N THR A 161 2.77 1.16 16.89
CA THR A 161 2.99 -0.09 16.15
C THR A 161 2.77 0.07 14.66
N VAL A 162 1.68 0.74 14.26
CA VAL A 162 1.39 1.01 12.83
C VAL A 162 2.47 1.88 12.20
N ARG A 163 2.96 2.92 12.88
CA ARG A 163 4.07 3.77 12.39
C ARG A 163 5.42 3.07 12.32
N GLU A 164 5.63 2.04 13.14
CA GLU A 164 6.83 1.21 13.05
C GLU A 164 6.77 0.27 11.84
N LYS A 165 5.56 -0.18 11.48
CA LYS A 165 5.32 -1.15 10.40
C LYS A 165 5.14 -0.52 9.03
N PHE A 166 4.51 0.65 8.97
CA PHE A 166 4.26 1.40 7.75
C PHE A 166 5.11 2.65 7.77
#